data_AF-A0A660WE50-F1
#
_entry.id   AF-A0A660WE50-F1
#
_cell.length_a   1.000
_cell.length_b   1.000
_cell.length_c   1.000
_cell.angle_alpha   90.00
_cell.angle_beta   90.00
_cell.angle_gamma   90.00
#
_symmetry.space_group_name_H-M   'P 1'
#
loop_
_entity.id
_entity.type
_entity.pdbx_description
1 polymer ?
#
loop_
_entity_poly.entity_id
_entity_poly.type
_entity_poly.pdbx_seq_one_letter_code
_entity_poly.pdbx_strand_id
1 'polypeptide(L)'
;MKCRKARKLVALYVTGDLDYHKAEAVKEHIITCDACAEEAETYRQSLQTLGLLKGRSMPVEYWDGYWDELRGRIHTEKAHPRTTNRLARAFTVAAAAAVILLAVIAVWSRLAGPYVQDGGGREVVVDSMSRPAVENTSEVDFYLPGVVEDSTDRIYDSHRWDATCETARAADF
;
A
#
# COMPACT_ATOMS: atom_id res chain seq x y z
N MET A 1 -9.71 33.30 10.84
CA MET A 1 -10.02 32.49 9.63
C MET A 1 -11.51 32.57 9.26
N LYS A 2 -11.97 31.96 8.16
CA LYS A 2 -13.41 31.86 7.81
C LYS A 2 -14.08 30.66 8.49
N CYS A 3 -15.32 30.80 8.96
CA CYS A 3 -16.08 29.75 9.66
C CYS A 3 -16.12 28.43 8.88
N ARG A 4 -16.39 28.46 7.57
CA ARG A 4 -16.42 27.25 6.73
C ARG A 4 -15.13 26.44 6.81
N LYS A 5 -13.97 27.10 6.90
CA LYS A 5 -12.67 26.43 7.04
C LYS A 5 -12.48 25.91 8.47
N ALA A 6 -12.86 26.70 9.46
CA ALA A 6 -12.79 26.31 10.87
C ALA A 6 -13.60 25.02 11.12
N ARG A 7 -14.87 24.97 10.72
CA ARG A 7 -15.75 23.80 10.91
C ARG A 7 -15.15 22.49 10.42
N LYS A 8 -14.50 22.51 9.25
CA LYS A 8 -13.81 21.33 8.70
C LYS A 8 -12.63 20.85 9.56
N LEU A 9 -12.06 21.73 10.37
CA LEU A 9 -10.90 21.48 11.21
C LEU A 9 -11.27 21.32 12.70
N VAL A 10 -12.48 21.68 13.12
CA VAL A 10 -12.90 21.62 14.52
C VAL A 10 -12.81 20.19 15.07
N ALA A 11 -13.23 19.17 14.30
CA ALA A 11 -13.15 17.78 14.74
C ALA A 11 -11.70 17.35 15.04
N LEU A 12 -10.78 17.63 14.12
CA LEU A 12 -9.34 17.36 14.29
C LEU A 12 -8.76 18.18 15.45
N TYR A 13 -9.27 19.40 15.68
CA TYR A 13 -8.77 20.28 16.74
C TYR A 13 -9.12 19.72 18.12
N VAL A 14 -10.32 19.16 18.25
CA VAL A 14 -10.76 18.52 19.48
C VAL A 14 -10.00 17.22 19.77
N THR A 15 -9.61 16.46 18.74
CA THR A 15 -8.81 15.23 18.91
C THR A 15 -7.31 15.48 19.08
N GLY A 16 -6.83 16.69 18.76
CA GLY A 16 -5.41 17.04 18.83
C GLY A 16 -4.60 16.65 17.59
N ASP A 17 -5.27 16.30 16.48
CA ASP A 17 -4.64 15.80 15.24
C ASP A 17 -4.29 16.91 14.24
N LEU A 18 -4.22 18.17 14.67
CA LEU A 18 -3.72 19.27 13.83
C LEU A 18 -2.27 19.61 14.13
N ASP A 19 -1.57 20.03 13.09
CA ASP A 19 -0.33 20.79 13.25
C ASP A 19 -0.55 22.08 14.05
N TYR A 20 0.51 22.52 14.73
CA TYR A 20 0.49 23.66 15.65
C TYR A 20 -0.10 24.93 15.03
N HIS A 21 0.28 25.28 13.80
CA HIS A 21 -0.18 26.50 13.15
C HIS A 21 -1.67 26.48 12.85
N LYS A 22 -2.20 25.37 12.35
CA LYS A 22 -3.64 25.23 12.12
C LYS A 22 -4.41 25.15 13.43
N ALA A 23 -3.88 24.48 14.45
CA ALA A 23 -4.49 24.41 15.77
C ALA A 23 -4.66 25.80 16.39
N GLU A 24 -3.60 26.62 16.37
CA GLU A 24 -3.66 27.96 16.94
C GLU A 24 -4.64 28.86 16.17
N ALA A 25 -4.65 28.77 14.84
CA ALA A 25 -5.62 29.51 14.04
C ALA A 25 -7.07 29.11 14.40
N VAL A 26 -7.35 27.81 14.58
CA VAL A 26 -8.68 27.29 14.96
C VAL A 26 -9.08 27.77 16.35
N LYS A 27 -8.14 27.72 17.30
CA LYS A 27 -8.31 28.22 18.65
C LYS A 27 -8.67 29.72 18.67
N GLU A 28 -7.91 30.57 17.97
CA GLU A 28 -8.21 32.00 17.83
C GLU A 28 -9.62 32.25 17.26
N HIS A 29 -10.04 31.42 16.30
CA HIS A 29 -11.37 31.56 15.71
C HIS A 29 -12.48 31.10 16.65
N ILE A 30 -12.28 30.01 17.40
CA ILE A 30 -13.26 29.52 18.38
C ILE A 30 -13.48 30.56 19.48
N ILE A 31 -12.43 31.25 19.93
CA ILE A 31 -12.52 32.32 20.94
C ILE A 31 -13.40 33.49 20.45
N THR A 32 -13.44 33.72 19.14
CA THR A 32 -14.11 34.88 18.54
C THR A 32 -15.44 34.55 17.85
N CYS A 33 -15.85 33.27 17.81
CA CYS A 33 -17.03 32.83 17.08
C CYS A 33 -17.82 31.77 17.87
N ASP A 34 -18.92 32.19 18.48
CA ASP A 34 -19.79 31.34 19.30
C ASP A 34 -20.29 30.10 18.56
N ALA A 35 -20.66 30.24 17.29
CA ALA A 35 -21.13 29.11 16.48
C ALA A 35 -20.05 28.03 16.27
N CYS A 36 -18.77 28.40 16.19
CA CYS A 36 -17.68 27.43 16.09
C CYS A 36 -17.29 26.87 17.47
N ALA A 37 -17.49 27.65 18.54
CA ALA A 37 -17.29 27.19 19.91
C ALA A 37 -18.31 26.12 20.31
N GLU A 38 -19.59 26.33 19.99
CA GLU A 38 -20.67 25.37 20.22
C GLU A 38 -20.45 24.06 19.46
N GLU A 39 -20.00 24.16 18.20
CA GLU A 39 -19.67 22.99 17.38
C GLU A 39 -18.49 22.21 17.98
N ALA A 40 -17.43 22.91 18.44
CA ALA A 40 -16.31 22.27 19.13
C ALA A 40 -16.73 21.57 20.41
N GLU A 41 -17.65 22.16 21.17
CA GLU A 41 -18.19 21.56 22.39
C GLU A 41 -19.05 20.33 22.11
N THR A 42 -19.86 20.37 21.05
CA THR A 42 -20.64 19.21 20.59
C THR A 42 -19.73 18.02 20.26
N TYR A 43 -18.59 18.27 19.61
CA TYR A 43 -17.58 17.24 19.35
C TYR A 43 -16.95 16.70 20.64
N ARG A 44 -16.59 17.56 21.60
CA ARG A 44 -16.04 17.14 22.91
C ARG A 44 -17.01 16.23 23.65
N GLN A 45 -18.28 16.63 23.73
CA GLN A 45 -19.32 15.83 24.40
C GLN A 45 -19.50 14.47 23.71
N SER A 46 -19.57 14.45 22.38
CA SER A 46 -19.69 13.22 21.61
C SER A 46 -18.52 12.25 21.89
N LEU A 47 -17.29 12.76 21.88
CA LEU A 47 -16.11 11.96 22.17
C LEU A 47 -16.03 11.54 23.65
N GLN A 48 -16.55 12.36 24.58
CA GLN A 48 -16.67 12.00 25.99
C GLN A 48 -17.67 10.85 26.18
N THR A 49 -18.82 10.88 25.50
CA THR A 49 -19.81 9.80 25.48
C THR A 49 -19.21 8.52 24.92
N LEU A 50 -18.38 8.61 23.89
CA LEU A 50 -17.64 7.47 23.33
C LEU A 50 -16.48 7.00 24.24
N GLY A 51 -16.14 7.74 25.29
CA GLY A 51 -15.02 7.43 26.19
C GLY A 51 -13.65 7.66 25.56
N LEU A 52 -13.56 8.37 24.44
CA LEU A 52 -12.32 8.58 23.68
C LEU A 52 -11.44 9.70 24.25
N LEU A 53 -12.01 10.67 24.98
CA LEU A 53 -11.22 11.71 25.68
C LEU A 53 -10.57 11.21 26.97
N LYS A 54 -11.17 10.20 27.62
CA LYS A 54 -10.53 9.54 28.76
C LYS A 54 -9.62 8.47 28.20
N GLY A 55 -8.41 8.87 27.80
CA GLY A 55 -7.33 7.91 27.65
C GLY A 55 -7.29 7.10 28.93
N ARG A 56 -7.76 5.84 28.88
CA ARG A 56 -7.57 4.92 30.00
C ARG A 56 -6.07 4.76 30.11
N SER A 57 -5.46 5.44 31.07
CA SER A 57 -4.11 5.14 31.48
C SER A 57 -4.16 3.72 32.00
N MET A 58 -3.72 2.77 31.17
CA MET A 58 -3.53 1.42 31.65
C MET A 58 -2.43 1.45 32.70
N PRO A 59 -2.51 0.61 33.75
CA PRO A 59 -1.46 0.50 34.76
C PRO A 59 -0.10 0.32 34.09
N VAL A 60 0.98 0.80 34.71
CA VAL A 60 2.33 0.70 34.12
C VAL A 60 2.68 -0.77 33.88
N GLU A 61 2.23 -1.64 34.78
CA GLU A 61 2.39 -3.10 34.73
C GLU A 61 1.69 -3.74 33.53
N TYR A 62 0.69 -3.09 32.92
CA TYR A 62 0.09 -3.57 31.66
C TYR A 62 1.06 -3.46 30.49
N TRP A 63 1.92 -2.43 30.50
CA TRP A 63 2.87 -2.19 29.43
C TRP A 63 4.13 -3.06 29.55
N ASP A 64 4.39 -3.60 30.75
CA ASP A 64 5.48 -4.54 30.98
C ASP A 64 5.25 -5.82 30.17
N GLY A 65 6.19 -6.12 29.27
CA GLY A 65 6.12 -7.29 28.38
C GLY A 65 5.18 -7.15 27.17
N TYR A 66 4.26 -6.17 27.15
CA TYR A 66 3.37 -5.93 26.00
C TYR A 66 4.15 -5.70 24.70
N TRP A 67 5.19 -4.86 24.76
CA TRP A 67 6.03 -4.55 23.61
C TRP A 67 6.83 -5.75 23.12
N ASP A 68 7.26 -6.62 24.02
CA ASP A 68 8.02 -7.82 23.68
C ASP A 68 7.09 -8.88 23.05
N GLU A 69 5.88 -9.05 23.59
CA GLU A 69 4.86 -9.91 23.00
C GLU A 69 4.47 -9.42 21.59
N LEU A 70 4.20 -8.12 21.44
CA LEU A 70 3.85 -7.52 20.16
C LEU A 70 4.99 -7.68 19.13
N ARG A 71 6.23 -7.43 19.55
CA ARG A 71 7.41 -7.62 18.71
C ARG A 71 7.55 -9.09 18.30
N GLY A 72 7.33 -10.01 19.23
CA GLY A 72 7.28 -11.45 18.97
C GLY A 72 6.27 -11.79 17.89
N ARG A 73 5.02 -11.32 18.02
CA ARG A 73 3.96 -11.52 17.02
C ARG A 73 4.35 -10.99 15.64
N ILE A 74 4.84 -9.75 15.56
CA ILE A 74 5.29 -9.14 14.30
C ILE A 74 6.40 -9.97 13.64
N HIS A 75 7.36 -10.48 14.42
CA HIS A 75 8.43 -11.32 13.87
C HIS A 75 7.92 -12.69 13.43
N THR A 76 7.02 -13.33 14.19
CA THR A 76 6.41 -14.61 13.79
C THR A 76 5.56 -14.49 12.54
N GLU A 77 4.86 -13.37 12.37
CA GLU A 77 3.99 -13.15 11.21
C GLU A 77 4.78 -12.79 9.94
N LYS A 78 5.93 -12.11 10.09
CA LYS A 78 6.91 -11.93 9.01
C LYS A 78 7.68 -13.22 8.67
N ALA A 79 7.76 -14.15 9.62
CA ALA A 79 8.43 -15.44 9.47
C ALA A 79 7.54 -16.52 8.82
N HIS A 80 6.29 -16.22 8.48
CA HIS A 80 5.61 -16.97 7.43
C HIS A 80 6.13 -16.45 6.09
N PRO A 81 7.11 -17.11 5.45
CA PRO A 81 7.25 -16.91 4.03
C PRO A 81 5.88 -17.23 3.47
N ARG A 82 5.24 -16.24 2.84
CA ARG A 82 4.28 -16.52 1.79
C ARG A 82 5.09 -17.28 0.76
N THR A 83 5.26 -18.59 0.96
CA THR A 83 5.89 -19.46 -0.01
C THR A 83 4.91 -19.39 -1.16
N THR A 84 5.24 -18.50 -2.09
CA THR A 84 4.53 -18.38 -3.34
C THR A 84 4.86 -19.67 -4.04
N ASN A 85 4.06 -20.70 -3.76
CA ASN A 85 4.13 -22.01 -4.38
C ASN A 85 3.60 -21.87 -5.84
N ARG A 86 3.98 -20.79 -6.52
CA ARG A 86 3.68 -20.46 -7.91
C ARG A 86 4.25 -21.55 -8.81
N LEU A 87 5.42 -22.09 -8.47
CA LEU A 87 6.00 -23.26 -9.13
C LEU A 87 5.15 -24.51 -8.88
N ALA A 88 4.80 -24.86 -7.63
CA ALA A 88 3.94 -26.02 -7.38
C ALA A 88 2.55 -25.88 -8.02
N ARG A 89 1.95 -24.68 -8.01
CA ARG A 89 0.70 -24.39 -8.73
C ARG A 89 0.88 -24.51 -10.24
N ALA A 90 1.97 -24.00 -10.81
CA ALA A 90 2.27 -24.16 -12.23
C ALA A 90 2.44 -25.63 -12.63
N PHE A 91 3.12 -26.44 -11.80
CA PHE A 91 3.25 -27.89 -12.04
C PHE A 91 1.91 -28.62 -11.93
N THR A 92 1.03 -28.25 -10.99
CA THR A 92 -0.31 -28.85 -10.90
C THR A 92 -1.19 -28.51 -12.11
N VAL A 93 -1.11 -27.28 -12.62
CA VAL A 93 -1.87 -26.86 -13.81
C VAL A 93 -1.32 -27.54 -15.07
N ALA A 94 0.00 -27.64 -15.19
CA ALA A 94 0.64 -28.34 -16.31
C ALA A 94 0.30 -29.84 -16.34
N ALA A 95 0.29 -30.51 -15.18
CA ALA A 95 -0.10 -31.91 -15.08
C ALA A 95 -1.57 -32.15 -15.48
N ALA A 96 -2.48 -31.28 -15.04
CA ALA A 96 -3.90 -31.38 -15.42
C ALA A 96 -4.11 -31.20 -16.94
N ALA A 97 -3.42 -30.24 -17.55
CA ALA A 97 -3.49 -30.02 -19.00
C ALA A 97 -2.99 -31.23 -19.79
N ALA A 98 -1.89 -31.85 -19.37
CA ALA A 98 -1.35 -33.05 -20.02
C ALA A 98 -2.34 -34.23 -19.96
N VAL A 99 -3.01 -34.44 -18.83
CA VAL A 99 -4.03 -35.50 -18.68
C VAL A 99 -5.23 -35.26 -19.60
N ILE A 100 -5.71 -34.02 -19.70
CA ILE A 100 -6.82 -33.67 -20.61
C ILE A 100 -6.40 -33.92 -22.06
N LEU A 101 -5.19 -33.51 -22.44
CA LEU A 101 -4.69 -33.66 -23.81
C LEU A 101 -4.55 -35.14 -24.19
N LEU A 102 -4.02 -35.98 -23.29
CA LEU A 102 -3.97 -37.44 -23.48
C LEU A 102 -5.38 -38.06 -23.57
N ALA A 103 -6.33 -37.60 -22.76
CA ALA A 103 -7.71 -38.07 -22.84
C ALA A 103 -8.37 -37.71 -24.18
N VAL A 104 -8.15 -36.49 -24.68
CA VAL A 104 -8.64 -36.05 -26.00
C VAL A 104 -8.02 -36.90 -27.11
N ILE A 105 -6.70 -37.13 -27.09
CA ILE A 105 -6.02 -38.00 -28.07
C ILE A 105 -6.57 -39.42 -28.01
N ALA A 106 -6.77 -39.98 -26.82
CA ALA A 106 -7.29 -41.33 -26.64
C ALA A 106 -8.75 -41.50 -27.09
N VAL A 107 -9.56 -40.44 -26.94
CA VAL A 107 -10.94 -40.42 -27.45
C VAL A 107 -10.94 -40.27 -28.97
N TRP A 108 -10.11 -39.36 -29.49
CA TRP A 108 -9.96 -39.15 -30.93
C TRP A 108 -9.43 -40.39 -31.64
N SER A 109 -8.45 -41.11 -31.09
CA SER A 109 -7.92 -42.33 -31.70
C SER A 109 -8.90 -43.50 -31.71
N ARG A 110 -9.96 -43.46 -30.89
CA ARG A 110 -11.06 -44.42 -30.94
C ARG A 110 -12.18 -44.03 -31.90
N LEU A 111 -12.36 -42.74 -32.18
CA LEU A 111 -13.44 -42.22 -33.03
C LEU A 111 -12.98 -41.97 -34.47
N ALA A 112 -11.79 -41.40 -34.65
CA ALA A 112 -11.10 -41.37 -35.92
C ALA A 112 -10.46 -42.76 -36.10
N GLY A 113 -11.07 -43.58 -36.96
CA GLY A 113 -10.47 -44.85 -37.40
C GLY A 113 -9.03 -44.65 -37.88
N PRO A 114 -8.23 -45.74 -37.98
CA PRO A 114 -6.80 -45.66 -38.23
C PRO A 114 -6.51 -44.70 -39.39
N TYR A 115 -5.80 -43.61 -39.08
CA TYR A 115 -5.33 -42.66 -40.07
C TYR A 115 -4.34 -43.42 -40.95
N VAL A 116 -4.84 -43.97 -42.06
CA VAL A 116 -4.03 -44.59 -43.10
C VAL A 116 -3.13 -43.49 -43.61
N GLN A 117 -1.87 -43.60 -43.19
CA GLN A 117 -0.79 -42.75 -43.64
C GLN A 117 -0.53 -43.11 -45.11
N ASP A 118 -1.27 -42.49 -46.02
CA ASP A 118 -0.92 -42.53 -47.44
C ASP A 118 0.41 -41.82 -47.59
N GLY A 119 1.46 -42.63 -47.69
CA GLY A 119 2.84 -42.24 -47.94
C GLY A 119 2.98 -41.60 -49.31
N GLY A 120 2.48 -40.37 -49.45
CA GLY A 120 2.82 -39.48 -50.55
C GLY A 120 4.16 -38.82 -50.27
N GLY A 121 5.24 -39.58 -50.43
CA GLY A 121 6.60 -39.04 -50.45
C GLY A 121 6.75 -38.02 -51.58
N ARG A 122 6.46 -36.75 -51.30
CA ARG A 122 7.00 -35.64 -52.08
C ARG A 122 8.32 -35.26 -51.44
N GLU A 123 9.38 -35.71 -52.07
CA GLU A 123 10.71 -35.14 -51.94
C GLU A 123 10.59 -33.63 -52.18
N VAL A 124 10.53 -32.85 -51.10
CA VAL A 124 10.71 -31.41 -51.18
C VAL A 124 12.20 -31.21 -51.37
N VAL A 125 12.61 -31.16 -52.64
CA VAL A 125 13.90 -30.61 -53.05
C VAL A 125 13.91 -29.18 -52.52
N VAL A 126 14.67 -28.96 -51.45
CA VAL A 126 14.97 -27.64 -50.93
C VAL A 126 15.90 -26.99 -51.94
N ASP A 127 15.30 -26.29 -52.92
CA ASP A 127 16.06 -25.46 -53.83
C ASP A 127 16.67 -24.30 -53.03
N SER A 128 17.99 -24.38 -52.90
CA SER A 128 18.84 -23.40 -52.29
C SER A 128 18.90 -22.16 -53.17
N MET A 129 17.94 -21.25 -53.05
CA MET A 129 18.08 -19.92 -53.63
C MET A 129 17.77 -18.80 -52.64
N SER A 130 18.84 -18.01 -52.44
CA SER A 130 18.80 -16.57 -52.23
C SER A 130 18.45 -16.10 -50.83
N ARG A 131 19.51 -15.93 -50.01
CA ARG A 131 19.56 -14.93 -48.95
C ARG A 131 19.31 -13.54 -49.56
N PRO A 132 18.25 -12.79 -49.21
CA PRO A 132 18.27 -11.35 -49.38
C PRO A 132 19.17 -10.74 -48.31
N ALA A 133 19.95 -9.73 -48.74
CA ALA A 133 20.78 -8.92 -47.90
C ALA A 133 19.94 -8.28 -46.78
N VAL A 134 20.42 -8.41 -45.54
CA VAL A 134 19.91 -7.68 -44.38
C VAL A 134 20.35 -6.23 -44.57
N GLU A 135 19.46 -5.42 -45.12
CA GLU A 135 19.62 -3.97 -45.14
C GLU A 135 19.14 -3.43 -43.79
N ASN A 136 20.15 -2.99 -43.04
CA ASN A 136 20.07 -2.28 -41.77
C ASN A 136 19.34 -0.94 -41.97
N THR A 137 18.12 -0.80 -41.44
CA THR A 137 17.45 0.48 -41.28
C THR A 137 17.15 0.71 -39.80
N SER A 138 18.06 1.48 -39.20
CA SER A 138 17.78 2.69 -38.42
C SER A 138 16.50 2.72 -37.57
N GLU A 139 16.72 2.75 -36.26
CA GLU A 139 16.32 3.90 -35.44
C GLU A 139 14.80 4.12 -35.32
N VAL A 140 14.20 3.42 -34.35
CA VAL A 140 12.95 3.85 -33.75
C VAL A 140 13.26 4.37 -32.36
N ASP A 141 13.52 5.68 -32.29
CA ASP A 141 13.42 6.47 -31.07
C ASP A 141 11.98 6.41 -30.56
N PHE A 142 11.74 5.49 -29.63
CA PHE A 142 10.48 5.46 -28.90
C PHE A 142 10.56 6.46 -27.75
N TYR A 143 10.08 7.68 -28.03
CA TYR A 143 9.82 8.74 -27.07
C TYR A 143 8.98 8.19 -25.90
N LEU A 144 9.57 8.20 -24.70
CA LEU A 144 8.89 8.00 -23.42
C LEU A 144 7.98 9.20 -23.13
N PRO A 145 6.66 9.02 -22.91
CA PRO A 145 5.88 10.04 -22.22
C PRO A 145 6.16 9.93 -20.72
N GLY A 146 6.67 11.02 -20.16
CA GLY A 146 7.01 11.17 -18.76
C GLY A 146 5.84 10.89 -17.82
N VAL A 147 6.12 10.10 -16.79
CA VAL A 147 5.30 10.01 -15.59
C VAL A 147 6.16 10.50 -14.44
N VAL A 148 5.97 11.79 -14.16
CA VAL A 148 6.02 12.48 -12.86
C VAL A 148 6.74 11.72 -11.75
N GLU A 149 7.98 12.12 -11.49
CA GLU A 149 8.64 11.90 -10.20
C GLU A 149 7.84 12.65 -9.12
N ASP A 150 7.06 11.91 -8.33
CA ASP A 150 6.45 12.44 -7.12
C ASP A 150 7.52 12.53 -6.03
N SER A 151 7.95 13.76 -5.80
CA SER A 151 8.88 14.20 -4.77
C SER A 151 8.34 13.85 -3.38
N THR A 152 8.84 12.77 -2.78
CA THR A 152 8.66 12.48 -1.35
C THR A 152 9.98 12.24 -0.61
N ASP A 153 11.06 12.87 -1.08
CA ASP A 153 12.33 12.98 -0.37
C ASP A 153 12.64 14.46 -0.06
N ARG A 154 11.91 15.04 0.90
CA ARG A 154 12.41 16.15 1.71
C ARG A 154 11.54 16.38 2.93
N ILE A 155 12.21 16.60 4.06
CA ILE A 155 11.69 17.06 5.36
C ILE A 155 11.27 15.93 6.32
N TYR A 156 12.27 15.14 6.72
CA TYR A 156 12.42 14.73 8.11
C TYR A 156 13.83 15.12 8.56
N ASP A 157 14.00 16.40 8.89
CA ASP A 157 15.14 16.85 9.67
C ASP A 157 14.67 18.00 10.59
N SER A 158 14.29 17.63 11.81
CA SER A 158 14.11 18.56 12.93
C SER A 158 14.50 17.88 14.24
N HIS A 159 15.69 17.29 14.27
CA HIS A 159 16.44 17.13 15.51
C HIS A 159 17.06 18.48 15.90
N ARG A 160 16.32 19.31 16.66
CA ARG A 160 16.90 20.32 17.55
C ARG A 160 15.90 20.65 18.67
N TRP A 161 15.84 19.76 19.66
CA TRP A 161 15.30 20.08 20.97
C TRP A 161 16.36 20.90 21.72
N ASP A 162 16.25 22.22 21.65
CA ASP A 162 16.99 23.11 22.54
C ASP A 162 16.36 23.03 23.93
N ALA A 163 17.12 22.44 24.84
CA ALA A 163 16.86 22.37 26.26
C ALA A 163 17.13 23.73 26.91
N THR A 164 16.11 24.59 27.05
CA THR A 164 16.11 25.69 28.02
C THR A 164 14.67 26.09 28.36
N CYS A 165 14.08 25.47 29.38
CA CYS A 165 12.91 26.05 30.06
C CYS A 165 12.78 25.52 31.50
N GLU A 166 13.91 25.49 32.21
CA GLU A 166 14.01 25.06 33.60
C GLU A 166 14.64 26.16 34.47
N THR A 167 14.06 27.37 34.48
CA THR A 167 14.27 28.37 35.55
C THR A 167 13.29 29.54 35.41
N ALA A 168 12.01 29.36 35.78
CA ALA A 168 11.11 30.50 36.00
C ALA A 168 9.98 30.16 36.99
N ARG A 169 10.28 29.43 38.08
CA ARG A 169 9.32 29.16 39.15
C ARG A 169 9.97 29.23 40.52
N ALA A 170 10.45 30.42 40.89
CA ALA A 170 10.83 30.74 42.27
C ALA A 170 10.94 32.27 42.45
N ALA A 171 9.81 32.95 42.54
CA ALA A 171 9.69 34.24 43.23
C ALA A 171 8.20 34.62 43.21
N ASP A 172 7.47 34.18 44.24
CA ASP A 172 6.28 34.84 44.79
C ASP A 172 5.89 34.07 46.05
N PHE A 173 6.65 34.34 47.11
CA PHE A 173 6.29 34.19 48.53
C PHE A 173 6.97 35.31 49.30
#